data_AF-A0A920GC26-F1
#
_entry.id   AF-A0A920GC26-F1
#
_cell.length_a   1.000
_cell.length_b   1.000
_cell.length_c   1.000
_cell.angle_alpha   90.00
_cell.angle_beta   90.00
_cell.angle_gamma   90.00
#
_symmetry.space_group_name_H-M   'P 1'
#
loop_
_entity.id
_entity.type
_entity.pdbx_description
1 polymer ?
#
loop_
_entity_poly.entity_id
_entity_poly.type
_entity_poly.pdbx_seq_one_letter_code
_entity_poly.pdbx_strand_id
1 'polypeptide(L)'
;MNFHGYLFRQFSFNTLLVLASLLAVVWLNHALRMLELVVNKDGSFFNFILLSLFPMPLWLIIALPMAGFIGVIWTIYRFLTDRELIVMQAIGISPGQFSKMPFYLAFF
;
A
#
# COMPACT_ATOMS: atom_id res chain seq x y z
N MET A 1 -13.15 1.42 -23.03
CA MET A 1 -12.55 1.23 -21.69
C MET A 1 -12.30 2.62 -21.11
N ASN A 2 -12.90 2.97 -19.98
CA ASN A 2 -12.86 4.33 -19.46
C ASN A 2 -11.44 4.65 -18.93
N PHE A 3 -10.76 5.63 -19.53
CA PHE A 3 -9.40 6.05 -19.17
C PHE A 3 -9.24 6.33 -17.66
N HIS A 4 -10.23 6.99 -17.06
CA HIS A 4 -10.26 7.22 -15.61
C HIS A 4 -10.30 5.92 -14.80
N GLY A 5 -11.03 4.90 -15.25
CA GLY A 5 -11.07 3.60 -14.58
C GLY A 5 -9.74 2.86 -14.64
N TYR A 6 -8.99 3.00 -15.73
CA TYR A 6 -7.64 2.46 -15.85
C TYR A 6 -6.70 3.14 -14.85
N LEU A 7 -6.66 4.47 -14.82
CA LEU A 7 -5.83 5.23 -13.88
C LEU A 7 -6.15 4.86 -12.43
N PHE A 8 -7.43 4.86 -12.04
CA PHE A 8 -7.83 4.48 -10.68
C PHE A 8 -7.36 3.08 -10.31
N ARG A 9 -7.58 2.09 -11.19
CA ARG A 9 -7.13 0.72 -10.95
C ARG A 9 -5.62 0.63 -10.81
N GLN A 10 -4.87 1.38 -11.62
CA GLN A 10 -3.41 1.39 -11.57
C GLN A 10 -2.90 1.90 -10.23
N PHE A 11 -3.42 3.06 -9.78
CA PHE A 11 -3.03 3.64 -8.51
C PHE A 11 -3.47 2.77 -7.31
N SER A 12 -4.73 2.30 -7.26
CA SER A 12 -5.21 1.46 -6.15
C SER A 12 -4.44 0.14 -6.04
N PHE A 13 -4.15 -0.51 -7.18
CA PHE A 13 -3.41 -1.76 -7.19
C PHE A 13 -1.96 -1.56 -6.69
N ASN A 14 -1.29 -0.50 -7.13
CA ASN A 14 0.07 -0.21 -6.69
C ASN A 14 0.12 0.14 -5.19
N THR A 15 -0.80 0.96 -4.72
CA THR A 15 -0.90 1.31 -3.29
C THR A 15 -1.18 0.09 -2.43
N LEU A 16 -2.09 -0.80 -2.84
CA LEU A 16 -2.37 -2.06 -2.14
C LEU A 16 -1.15 -2.98 -2.08
N LEU A 17 -0.38 -3.07 -3.17
CA LEU A 17 0.86 -3.85 -3.19
C LEU A 17 1.89 -3.31 -2.19
N VAL A 18 2.07 -1.98 -2.15
CA VAL A 18 2.99 -1.35 -1.18
C VAL A 18 2.48 -1.50 0.26
N LEU A 19 1.17 -1.40 0.47
CA LEU A 19 0.57 -1.63 1.78
C LEU A 19 0.80 -3.06 2.27
N ALA A 20 0.58 -4.05 1.39
CA ALA A 20 0.81 -5.46 1.69
C ALA A 20 2.28 -5.74 1.99
N SER A 21 3.22 -5.13 1.26
CA SER A 21 4.65 -5.31 1.53
C SER A 21 5.06 -4.71 2.88
N LEU A 22 4.60 -3.51 3.20
CA LEU A 22 4.87 -2.87 4.49
C LEU A 22 4.26 -3.69 5.64
N LEU A 23 3.00 -4.11 5.52
CA LEU A 23 2.35 -4.96 6.52
C LEU A 23 3.06 -6.30 6.69
N ALA A 24 3.53 -6.92 5.60
CA ALA A 24 4.27 -8.18 5.68
C ALA A 24 5.58 -8.03 6.45
N VAL A 25 6.34 -6.96 6.21
CA VAL A 25 7.59 -6.69 6.92
C VAL A 25 7.33 -6.44 8.42
N VAL A 26 6.32 -5.63 8.75
CA VAL A 26 5.97 -5.34 10.15
C VAL A 26 5.47 -6.60 10.86
N TRP A 27 4.58 -7.36 10.23
CA TRP A 27 4.03 -8.59 10.78
C TRP A 27 5.11 -9.63 11.02
N LEU A 28 6.04 -9.83 10.08
CA LEU A 28 7.12 -10.81 10.22
C LEU A 28 8.04 -10.47 11.42
N ASN A 29 8.39 -9.19 11.60
CA ASN A 29 9.17 -8.76 12.76
C ASN A 29 8.42 -8.99 14.09
N HIS A 30 7.11 -8.73 14.11
CA HIS A 30 6.30 -8.94 15.31
C HIS A 30 6.09 -10.43 15.61
N ALA A 31 5.84 -11.23 14.58
CA ALA A 31 5.66 -12.67 14.67
C ALA A 31 6.92 -13.35 15.24
N LEU A 32 8.11 -12.97 14.79
CA LEU A 32 9.36 -13.53 15.33
C LEU A 32 9.52 -13.25 16.84
N ARG A 33 9.30 -12.00 17.27
CA ARG A 33 9.38 -11.61 18.69
C ARG A 33 8.35 -12.34 19.55
N MET A 34 7.13 -12.48 19.06
CA MET A 34 6.07 -13.22 19.75
C MET A 34 6.38 -14.73 19.82
N LEU A 35 7.01 -15.29 18.78
CA LEU A 35 7.34 -16.71 18.72
C LEU A 35 8.38 -17.04 19.79
N GLU A 36 9.42 -16.21 19.92
CA GLU A 36 10.41 -16.32 21.00
C GLU A 36 9.76 -16.29 22.38
N LEU A 37 8.76 -15.43 22.62
CA LEU A 37 8.05 -15.36 23.89
C LEU A 37 7.21 -16.60 24.20
N VAL A 38 6.61 -17.22 23.18
CA VAL A 38 5.74 -18.39 23.32
C VAL A 38 6.55 -19.67 23.52
N VAL A 39 7.64 -19.84 22.78
CA VAL A 39 8.57 -20.96 22.93
C VAL A 39 9.23 -20.96 24.32
N ASN A 40 9.52 -19.78 24.87
CA ASN A 40 10.12 -19.66 26.20
C ASN A 40 9.14 -19.82 27.38
N LYS A 41 7.82 -19.91 27.14
CA LYS A 41 6.78 -19.88 28.21
C LYS A 41 5.74 -21.00 28.13
N ASP A 42 6.02 -22.10 27.41
CA ASP A 42 5.07 -23.21 27.21
C ASP A 42 3.69 -22.77 26.69
N GLY A 43 3.66 -21.70 25.89
CA GLY A 43 2.42 -21.12 25.38
C GLY A 43 1.83 -21.91 24.21
N SER A 44 0.49 -22.01 24.14
CA SER A 44 -0.20 -22.62 23.00
C SER A 44 0.03 -21.83 21.71
N PHE A 45 0.37 -22.54 20.62
CA PHE A 45 0.54 -21.98 19.26
C PHE A 45 -0.71 -21.23 18.75
N PHE A 46 -1.89 -21.58 19.24
CA PHE A 46 -3.13 -20.88 18.90
C PHE A 46 -3.15 -19.45 19.47
N ASN A 47 -2.67 -19.27 20.70
CA ASN A 47 -2.59 -17.95 21.34
C ASN A 47 -1.56 -17.06 20.64
N PHE A 48 -0.49 -17.64 20.09
CA PHE A 48 0.50 -16.92 19.28
C PHE A 48 -0.15 -16.21 18.07
N ILE A 49 -0.95 -16.93 17.28
CA ILE A 49 -1.61 -16.37 16.09
C ILE A 49 -2.58 -15.26 16.48
N LEU A 50 -3.42 -15.51 17.50
CA LEU A 50 -4.41 -14.55 17.97
C LEU A 50 -3.76 -13.24 18.47
N LEU A 51 -2.70 -13.36 19.27
CA LEU A 51 -1.98 -12.23 19.83
C LEU A 51 -1.09 -11.53 18.79
N SER A 52 -0.57 -12.24 17.79
CA SER A 52 0.22 -11.66 16.70
C SER A 52 -0.65 -10.86 15.71
N LEU A 53 -1.94 -11.17 15.59
CA LEU A 53 -2.88 -10.46 14.71
C LEU A 53 -3.58 -9.30 15.42
N PHE A 54 -3.67 -9.32 16.76
CA PHE A 54 -4.27 -8.24 17.55
C PHE A 54 -3.74 -6.81 17.25
N PRO A 55 -2.45 -6.59 16.92
CA PRO A 55 -1.94 -5.26 16.59
C PRO A 55 -2.15 -4.84 15.13
N MET A 56 -2.73 -5.70 14.28
CA MET A 56 -3.05 -5.40 12.87
C MET A 56 -3.69 -4.01 12.66
N PRO A 57 -4.75 -3.60 13.38
CA PRO A 57 -5.38 -2.30 13.16
C PRO A 57 -4.42 -1.12 13.43
N LEU A 58 -3.55 -1.25 14.43
CA LEU A 58 -2.57 -0.20 14.74
C LEU A 58 -1.53 -0.06 13.61
N TRP A 59 -1.04 -1.18 13.08
CA TRP A 59 -0.11 -1.15 11.95
C TRP A 59 -0.75 -0.61 10.70
N LEU A 60 -2.04 -0.90 10.49
CA LEU A 60 -2.79 -0.42 9.34
C LEU A 60 -2.89 1.11 9.37
N ILE A 61 -3.19 1.72 10.53
CA ILE A 61 -3.24 3.19 10.70
C ILE A 61 -1.93 3.87 10.28
N ILE A 62 -0.78 3.26 10.57
CA ILE A 62 0.54 3.82 10.25
C ILE A 62 0.94 3.49 8.80
N ALA A 63 0.67 2.27 8.36
CA ALA A 63 1.07 1.79 7.04
C ALA A 63 0.24 2.41 5.90
N LEU A 64 -1.03 2.73 6.13
CA LEU A 64 -1.93 3.30 5.11
C LEU A 64 -1.41 4.62 4.51
N PRO A 65 -1.08 5.67 5.30
CA PRO A 65 -0.57 6.92 4.74
C PRO A 65 0.80 6.74 4.07
N MET A 66 1.66 5.86 4.61
CA MET A 66 2.97 5.57 4.01
C MET A 66 2.83 4.85 2.67
N ALA A 67 1.96 3.85 2.60
CA ALA A 67 1.67 3.10 1.39
C ALA A 67 1.00 3.97 0.34
N GLY A 68 0.07 4.85 0.74
CA GLY A 68 -0.55 5.83 -0.13
C GLY A 68 0.48 6.75 -0.77
N PHE A 69 1.39 7.31 0.03
CA PHE A 69 2.44 8.20 -0.46
C PHE A 69 3.39 7.50 -1.43
N ILE A 70 3.94 6.34 -1.03
CA ILE A 70 4.88 5.57 -1.85
C ILE A 70 4.20 5.04 -3.11
N GLY A 71 2.97 4.53 -3.00
CA GLY A 71 2.19 3.98 -4.11
C GLY A 71 1.88 5.04 -5.17
N VAL A 72 1.55 6.26 -4.77
CA VAL A 72 1.34 7.38 -5.70
C VAL A 72 2.63 7.73 -6.43
N ILE A 73 3.75 7.91 -5.71
CA ILE A 73 5.05 8.22 -6.32
C ILE A 73 5.47 7.12 -7.30
N TRP A 74 5.36 5.86 -6.90
CA TRP A 74 5.73 4.72 -7.72
C TRP A 74 4.90 4.63 -9.00
N THR A 75 3.60 4.91 -8.90
CA THR A 75 2.70 4.91 -10.07
C THR A 75 3.05 6.04 -11.04
N ILE A 76 3.34 7.25 -10.54
CA ILE A 76 3.76 8.38 -11.37
C ILE A 76 5.10 8.08 -12.04
N TYR A 77 6.06 7.53 -11.29
CA TYR A 77 7.36 7.13 -11.81
C TYR A 77 7.22 6.10 -12.94
N ARG A 78 6.32 5.13 -12.77
CA ARG A 78 6.03 4.16 -13.82
C ARG A 78 5.43 4.81 -15.06
N PHE A 79 4.42 5.67 -14.94
CA PHE A 79 3.84 6.37 -16.09
C PHE A 79 4.83 7.28 -16.81
N LEU A 80 5.81 7.84 -16.11
CA LEU A 80 6.92 8.59 -16.70
C LEU A 80 7.86 7.67 -17.49
N THR A 81 8.20 6.51 -16.92
CA THR A 81 9.10 5.53 -17.53
C THR A 81 8.48 4.90 -18.79
N ASP A 82 7.20 4.55 -18.72
CA ASP A 82 6.43 3.97 -19.83
C ASP A 82 6.02 5.04 -20.88
N ARG A 83 6.39 6.31 -20.67
CA ARG A 83 5.98 7.49 -21.44
C ARG A 83 4.46 7.69 -21.58
N GLU A 84 3.65 6.94 -20.85
CA GLU A 84 2.19 7.11 -20.81
C GLU A 84 1.81 8.53 -20.38
N LEU A 85 2.52 9.10 -19.40
CA LEU A 85 2.28 10.47 -18.95
C LEU A 85 2.56 11.50 -20.06
N ILE A 86 3.59 11.28 -20.87
CA ILE A 86 4.00 12.19 -21.95
C ILE A 86 2.95 12.14 -23.07
N VAL A 87 2.45 10.96 -23.41
CA VAL A 87 1.37 10.79 -24.39
C VAL A 87 0.08 11.43 -23.91
N MET A 88 -0.27 11.27 -22.63
CA MET A 88 -1.44 11.92 -22.03
C MET A 88 -1.35 13.46 -22.10
N GLN A 89 -0.17 14.03 -21.86
CA GLN A 89 0.05 15.46 -22.01
C GLN A 89 -0.04 15.93 -23.46
N ALA A 90 0.45 15.13 -24.43
CA ALA A 90 0.39 15.45 -25.86
C ALA A 90 -1.04 15.53 -26.40
N ILE A 91 -1.99 14.77 -25.84
CA ILE A 91 -3.41 14.83 -26.18
C ILE A 91 -4.18 15.90 -25.38
N GLY A 92 -3.49 16.74 -24.62
CA GLY A 92 -4.07 17.88 -23.90
C GLY A 92 -4.61 17.57 -22.50
N ILE A 93 -4.28 16.42 -21.89
CA ILE A 93 -4.64 16.16 -20.50
C ILE A 93 -3.82 17.06 -19.59
N SER A 94 -4.50 17.97 -18.90
CA SER A 94 -3.87 18.87 -17.94
C SER A 94 -3.31 18.09 -16.73
N PRO A 95 -2.18 18.51 -16.15
CA PRO A 95 -1.66 17.93 -14.90
C PRO A 95 -2.69 17.95 -13.77
N GLY A 96 -3.54 18.99 -13.72
CA GLY A 96 -4.60 19.10 -12.72
C GLY A 96 -5.69 18.03 -12.85
N GLN A 97 -6.03 17.56 -14.04
CA GLN A 97 -6.97 16.45 -14.23
C GLN A 97 -6.36 15.10 -13.81
N PHE A 98 -5.06 14.91 -14.06
CA PHE A 98 -4.34 13.71 -13.65
C PHE A 98 -4.19 13.62 -12.13
N SER A 99 -3.90 14.75 -11.46
CA SER A 99 -3.75 14.81 -10.00
C SER A 99 -5.01 14.48 -9.21
N LYS A 100 -6.21 14.54 -9.81
CA LYS A 100 -7.46 14.17 -9.12
C LYS A 100 -7.44 12.72 -8.63
N MET A 101 -6.87 11.81 -9.40
CA MET A 101 -6.80 10.38 -9.06
C MET A 101 -6.05 10.11 -7.73
N PRO A 102 -4.80 10.56 -7.57
CA PRO A 102 -4.06 10.34 -6.32
C PRO A 102 -4.67 11.07 -5.12
N PHE A 103 -5.35 12.21 -5.32
CA PHE A 103 -6.07 12.89 -4.25
C PHE A 103 -7.24 12.07 -3.68
N TYR A 104 -8.00 11.35 -4.52
CA TYR A 104 -9.04 10.45 -4.04
C TYR A 104 -8.50 9.27 -3.23
N LEU A 105 -7.29 8.79 -3.55
CA LEU A 105 -6.62 7.74 -2.80
C LEU A 105 -6.02 8.22 -1.47
N ALA A 106 -5.62 9.49 -1.40
CA ALA A 106 -5.12 10.08 -0.16
C ALA A 106 -6.24 10.35 0.86
N PHE A 107 -7.49 10.42 0.40
CA PHE A 107 -8.67 10.67 1.24
C PHE A 107 -9.41 9.38 1.65
N PHE A 108 -8.94 8.21 1.21
CA PHE A 108 -9.45 6.89 1.59
C PHE A 108 -8.53 6.28 2.65
#